data_AF-A0A1Y1QR65-F1
#
_entry.id   AF-A0A1Y1QR65-F1
#
_cell.length_a   1.000
_cell.length_b   1.000
_cell.length_c   1.000
_cell.angle_alpha   90.00
_cell.angle_beta   90.00
_cell.angle_gamma   90.00
#
_symmetry.space_group_name_H-M   'P 1'
#
loop_
_entity.id
_entity.type
_entity.pdbx_description
1 polymer ?
#
loop_
_entity_poly.entity_id
_entity_poly.type
_entity_poly.pdbx_seq_one_letter_code
_entity_poly.pdbx_strand_id
1 'polypeptide(L)'
;MRDDEALWPSTAYHQQVEQLRGLIGQPLYVVEIHSTEINAGVHFPGKPLVLLAIVDFPRPDPYRQLCPHVLILDDGRGVNLGRVARISRGSAYAPTADDIVFSNQEFVENVLFAPRKLSRALVAATSRMALGEMLGKQPEVGLQHQESVV
;
A
#
# COMPACT_ATOMS: atom_id res chain seq x y z
N MET A 1 31.48 -2.48 -4.15
CA MET A 1 30.95 -1.65 -3.06
C MET A 1 29.75 -2.40 -2.55
N ARG A 2 29.76 -2.88 -1.31
CA ARG A 2 28.60 -3.60 -0.75
C ARG A 2 27.50 -2.55 -0.65
N ASP A 3 26.39 -2.76 -1.35
CA ASP A 3 25.17 -1.98 -1.15
C ASP A 3 24.84 -2.14 0.34
N ASP A 4 25.03 -1.08 1.09
CA ASP A 4 24.54 -0.95 2.45
C ASP A 4 23.05 -1.30 2.37
N GLU A 5 22.73 -2.48 2.89
CA GLU A 5 21.45 -2.87 3.48
C GLU A 5 20.53 -1.64 3.58
N ALA A 6 19.72 -1.43 2.53
CA ALA A 6 19.01 -0.17 2.35
C ALA A 6 18.16 0.08 3.60
N LEU A 7 18.60 1.02 4.44
CA LEU A 7 18.06 1.20 5.78
C LEU A 7 16.56 1.49 5.65
N TRP A 8 15.74 0.60 6.18
CA TRP A 8 14.29 0.78 6.16
C TRP A 8 13.83 1.46 7.45
N PRO A 9 13.00 2.51 7.36
CA PRO A 9 12.62 3.23 6.15
C PRO A 9 13.74 4.18 5.66
N SER A 10 13.67 4.57 4.39
CA SER A 10 14.71 5.38 3.75
C SER A 10 14.80 6.82 4.30
N THR A 11 15.95 7.48 4.12
CA THR A 11 16.11 8.90 4.48
C THR A 11 15.08 9.79 3.77
N ALA A 12 14.77 9.49 2.50
CA ALA A 12 13.76 10.22 1.73
C ALA A 12 12.35 10.07 2.33
N TYR A 13 12.03 8.91 2.93
CA TYR A 13 10.78 8.73 3.66
C TYR A 13 10.70 9.66 4.87
N HIS A 14 11.75 9.73 5.68
CA HIS A 14 11.79 10.60 6.86
C HIS A 14 11.63 12.08 6.49
N GLN A 15 12.30 12.53 5.42
CA GLN A 15 12.15 13.91 4.92
C GLN A 15 10.71 14.23 4.52
N GLN A 16 10.04 13.32 3.81
CA GLN A 16 8.63 13.49 3.44
C GLN A 16 7.71 13.51 4.67
N VAL A 17 7.98 12.68 5.68
CA VAL A 17 7.21 12.69 6.94
C VAL A 17 7.35 14.03 7.65
N GLU A 18 8.54 14.61 7.73
CA GLU A 18 8.75 15.92 8.34
C GLU A 18 8.06 17.04 7.56
N GLN A 19 8.05 16.97 6.22
CA GLN A 19 7.25 17.87 5.39
C GLN A 19 5.75 17.75 5.71
N LEU A 20 5.24 16.53 5.87
CA LEU A 20 3.85 16.31 6.26
C LEU A 20 3.55 16.86 7.66
N ARG A 21 4.47 16.76 8.62
CA ARG A 21 4.28 17.35 9.97
C ARG A 21 4.08 18.86 9.91
N GLY A 22 4.75 19.54 8.98
CA GLY A 22 4.54 20.97 8.73
C GLY A 22 3.16 21.33 8.14
N LEU A 23 2.38 20.35 7.71
CA LEU A 23 1.06 20.51 7.09
C LEU A 23 -0.09 20.09 8.01
N ILE A 24 0.18 19.80 9.29
CA ILE A 24 -0.87 19.55 10.27
C ILE A 24 -1.81 20.77 10.35
N GLY A 25 -3.12 20.50 10.32
CA GLY A 25 -4.18 21.49 10.25
C GLY A 25 -4.56 21.92 8.83
N GLN A 26 -3.86 21.45 7.79
CA GLN A 26 -4.13 21.80 6.40
C GLN A 26 -4.93 20.72 5.65
N PRO A 27 -5.77 21.11 4.67
CA PRO A 27 -6.42 20.16 3.78
C PRO A 27 -5.43 19.55 2.79
N LEU A 28 -5.44 18.22 2.70
CA LEU A 28 -4.60 17.43 1.80
C LEU A 28 -5.46 16.46 0.99
N TYR A 29 -5.00 16.14 -0.21
CA TYR A 29 -5.60 15.07 -1.01
C TYR A 29 -4.79 13.80 -0.83
N VAL A 30 -5.41 12.80 -0.21
CA VAL A 30 -4.80 11.50 0.07
C VAL A 30 -5.26 10.50 -0.99
N VAL A 31 -4.29 9.89 -1.65
CA VAL A 31 -4.50 8.83 -2.63
C VAL A 31 -4.12 7.51 -1.97
N GLU A 32 -5.11 6.66 -1.74
CA GLU A 32 -4.97 5.44 -0.96
C GLU A 32 -4.71 4.22 -1.84
N ILE A 33 -3.96 3.26 -1.31
CA ILE A 33 -3.68 1.98 -1.95
C ILE A 33 -4.68 0.97 -1.45
N HIS A 34 -5.49 0.44 -2.35
CA HIS A 34 -6.41 -0.64 -2.07
C HIS A 34 -5.90 -1.93 -2.73
N SER A 35 -5.24 -2.77 -1.94
CA SER A 35 -4.81 -4.09 -2.40
C SER A 35 -5.90 -5.12 -2.08
N THR A 36 -6.46 -5.73 -3.12
CA THR A 36 -7.22 -6.99 -3.02
C THR A 36 -6.29 -8.16 -3.28
N GLU A 37 -6.74 -9.39 -2.98
CA GLU A 37 -5.96 -10.62 -3.22
C GLU A 37 -5.55 -10.81 -4.70
N ILE A 38 -6.24 -10.13 -5.62
CA ILE A 38 -6.06 -10.29 -7.06
C ILE A 38 -5.48 -9.02 -7.71
N ASN A 39 -5.90 -7.84 -7.26
CA ASN A 39 -5.56 -6.55 -7.87
C ASN A 39 -5.13 -5.52 -6.82
N ALA A 40 -4.02 -4.83 -7.08
CA ALA A 40 -3.67 -3.59 -6.38
C ALA A 40 -4.25 -2.42 -7.18
N GLY A 41 -5.21 -1.71 -6.59
CA GLY A 41 -5.82 -0.52 -7.15
C GLY A 41 -5.48 0.72 -6.33
N VAL A 42 -5.67 1.88 -6.92
CA VAL A 42 -5.51 3.16 -6.25
C VAL A 42 -6.88 3.80 -6.08
N HIS A 43 -7.24 4.18 -4.86
CA HIS A 43 -8.49 4.86 -4.57
C HIS A 43 -8.26 6.36 -4.44
N PHE A 44 -8.99 7.12 -5.25
CA PHE A 44 -8.99 8.58 -5.25
C PHE A 44 -10.32 9.06 -4.66
N PRO A 45 -10.37 9.36 -3.35
CA PRO A 45 -11.61 9.86 -2.74
C PRO A 45 -12.01 11.23 -3.30
N GLY A 46 -11.09 11.97 -3.95
CA GLY A 46 -11.35 13.23 -4.65
C GLY A 46 -11.68 14.43 -3.75
N LYS A 47 -12.00 14.17 -2.47
CA LYS A 47 -12.25 15.17 -1.44
C LYS A 47 -10.97 15.47 -0.64
N PRO A 48 -10.67 16.74 -0.33
CA PRO A 48 -9.60 17.06 0.59
C PRO A 48 -9.97 16.65 2.03
N LEU A 49 -8.99 16.15 2.78
CA LEU A 49 -9.09 15.76 4.18
C LEU A 49 -8.08 16.56 4.99
N VAL A 50 -8.48 17.05 6.16
CA VAL A 50 -7.58 17.83 7.03
C VAL A 50 -6.68 16.87 7.81
N LEU A 51 -5.36 17.08 7.71
CA LEU A 51 -4.39 16.32 8.48
C LEU A 51 -4.40 16.79 9.94
N LEU A 52 -4.87 15.95 10.86
CA LEU A 52 -4.95 16.29 12.28
C LEU A 52 -3.68 15.94 13.05
N ALA A 53 -3.05 14.81 12.72
CA ALA A 53 -1.83 14.37 13.37
C ALA A 53 -1.06 13.34 12.54
N ILE A 54 0.21 13.17 12.86
CA ILE A 54 1.05 12.05 12.41
C ILE A 54 1.61 11.37 13.64
N VAL A 55 1.24 10.11 13.83
CA VAL A 55 1.61 9.32 15.01
C VAL A 55 2.47 8.14 14.61
N ASP A 56 3.32 7.70 15.53
CA ASP A 56 4.14 6.52 15.32
C ASP A 56 3.26 5.27 15.36
N PHE A 57 3.49 4.37 14.41
CA PHE A 57 2.84 3.07 14.36
C PHE A 57 3.65 2.10 15.24
N PRO A 58 3.04 1.45 16.24
CA PRO A 58 3.79 0.69 17.25
C PRO A 58 4.42 -0.60 16.72
N ARG A 59 3.98 -1.10 15.56
CA ARG A 59 4.42 -2.39 14.99
C ARG A 59 4.68 -2.26 13.48
N PRO A 60 5.66 -1.43 13.08
CA PRO A 60 6.02 -1.30 11.67
C PRO A 60 6.45 -2.66 11.11
N ASP A 61 6.04 -2.95 9.88
CA ASP A 61 6.34 -4.20 9.19
C ASP A 61 6.47 -3.93 7.68
N PRO A 62 7.69 -3.90 7.11
CA PRO A 62 7.90 -3.65 5.70
C PRO A 62 7.23 -4.69 4.79
N TYR A 63 7.22 -5.97 5.20
CA TYR A 63 6.63 -7.06 4.40
C TYR A 63 5.11 -6.95 4.31
N ARG A 64 4.48 -6.26 5.26
CA ARG A 64 3.02 -6.01 5.30
C ARG A 64 2.63 -4.61 4.84
N GLN A 65 3.57 -3.83 4.32
CA GLN A 65 3.35 -2.42 3.93
C GLN A 65 2.82 -1.58 5.11
N LEU A 66 3.34 -1.83 6.31
CA LEU A 66 3.04 -1.08 7.52
C LEU A 66 4.24 -0.19 7.83
N CYS A 67 4.20 1.05 7.34
CA CYS A 67 5.23 2.04 7.63
C CYS A 67 5.19 2.48 9.11
N PRO A 68 6.27 3.09 9.62
CA PRO A 68 6.33 3.53 11.01
C PRO A 68 5.42 4.68 11.41
N HIS A 69 4.63 5.24 10.49
CA HIS A 69 3.74 6.37 10.80
C HIS A 69 2.32 6.17 10.24
N VAL A 70 1.36 6.71 10.98
CA VAL A 70 -0.06 6.77 10.64
C VAL A 70 -0.52 8.22 10.61
N LEU A 71 -1.26 8.58 9.56
CA LEU A 71 -1.96 9.85 9.44
C LEU A 71 -3.29 9.76 10.18
N ILE A 72 -3.63 10.79 10.95
CA ILE A 72 -4.96 10.96 11.54
C ILE A 72 -5.66 12.07 10.76
N LEU A 73 -6.84 11.77 10.22
CA LEU A 73 -7.62 12.64 9.34
C LEU A 73 -8.92 13.11 10.02
N ASP A 74 -9.47 14.24 9.56
CA ASP A 74 -10.68 14.86 10.11
C ASP A 74 -11.99 14.11 9.87
N ASP A 75 -11.98 13.14 8.96
CA ASP A 75 -13.08 12.18 8.77
C ASP A 75 -13.09 11.06 9.83
N GLY A 76 -12.17 11.11 10.80
CA GLY A 76 -12.05 10.15 11.90
C GLY A 76 -11.21 8.92 11.57
N ARG A 77 -10.62 8.84 10.37
CA ARG A 77 -9.80 7.69 9.95
C ARG A 77 -8.33 7.85 10.34
N GLY A 78 -7.70 6.72 10.63
CA GLY A 78 -6.25 6.57 10.73
C GLY A 78 -5.72 5.78 9.53
N VAL A 79 -4.83 6.36 8.73
CA VAL A 79 -4.28 5.72 7.53
C VAL A 79 -2.77 5.55 7.66
N ASN A 80 -2.28 4.30 7.62
CA ASN A 80 -0.84 4.03 7.64
C ASN A 80 -0.19 4.52 6.34
N LEU A 81 0.96 5.19 6.43
CA LEU A 81 1.64 5.73 5.24
C LEU A 81 2.04 4.67 4.20
N GLY A 82 2.21 3.42 4.60
CA GLY A 82 2.45 2.31 3.66
C GLY A 82 1.23 1.96 2.81
N ARG A 83 0.04 2.44 3.19
CA ARG A 83 -1.23 2.32 2.45
C ARG A 83 -1.57 3.59 1.66
N VAL A 84 -0.66 4.55 1.59
CA VAL A 84 -0.84 5.77 0.82
C VAL A 84 0.09 5.72 -0.39
N ALA A 85 -0.47 5.94 -1.58
CA ALA A 85 0.31 6.03 -2.81
C ALA A 85 0.92 7.42 -2.97
N ARG A 86 0.11 8.46 -2.70
CA ARG A 86 0.49 9.86 -2.88
C ARG A 86 -0.31 10.75 -1.95
N ILE A 87 0.31 11.84 -1.49
CA ILE A 87 -0.37 12.96 -0.85
C ILE A 87 0.00 14.23 -1.59
N SER A 88 -0.99 15.04 -1.93
CA SER A 88 -0.79 16.30 -2.63
C SER A 88 -1.57 17.46 -2.02
N ARG A 89 -1.04 18.65 -2.22
CA ARG A 89 -1.70 19.94 -1.96
C ARG A 89 -2.50 20.36 -3.19
N GLY A 90 -3.57 21.13 -3.00
CA GLY A 90 -4.32 21.80 -4.08
C GLY A 90 -5.24 20.90 -4.93
N SER A 91 -4.79 19.72 -5.38
CA SER A 91 -5.58 18.82 -6.22
C SER A 91 -5.33 17.34 -5.94
N ALA A 92 -6.39 16.51 -6.05
CA ALA A 92 -6.30 15.05 -6.09
C ALA A 92 -5.79 14.52 -7.44
N TYR A 93 -6.13 15.21 -8.53
CA TYR A 93 -5.92 14.78 -9.91
C TYR A 93 -4.83 15.64 -10.56
N ALA A 94 -3.83 14.99 -11.15
CA ALA A 94 -2.69 15.63 -11.82
C ALA A 94 -2.07 16.82 -11.04
N PRO A 95 -1.66 16.63 -9.76
CA PRO A 95 -0.95 17.67 -9.02
C PRO A 95 0.41 17.96 -9.67
N THR A 96 0.89 19.20 -9.51
CA THR A 96 2.26 19.55 -9.91
C THR A 96 3.29 18.85 -9.01
N ALA A 97 4.54 18.75 -9.44
CA ALA A 97 5.59 18.10 -8.63
C ALA A 97 5.76 18.77 -7.25
N ASP A 98 5.67 20.11 -7.21
CA ASP A 98 5.80 20.89 -5.98
C ASP A 98 4.61 20.71 -5.02
N ASP A 99 3.47 20.27 -5.54
CA ASP A 99 2.29 19.97 -4.74
C ASP A 99 2.33 18.58 -4.12
N ILE A 100 3.19 17.68 -4.62
CA ILE A 100 3.32 16.33 -4.07
C ILE A 100 4.23 16.38 -2.84
N VAL A 101 3.64 16.13 -1.68
CA VAL A 101 4.33 16.20 -0.38
C VAL A 101 4.71 14.82 0.17
N PHE A 102 4.10 13.77 -0.38
CA PHE A 102 4.48 12.39 -0.10
C PHE A 102 4.19 11.51 -1.32
N SER A 103 5.10 10.59 -1.62
CA SER A 103 4.95 9.58 -2.66
C SER A 103 5.59 8.27 -2.22
N ASN A 104 4.81 7.18 -2.30
CA ASN A 104 5.31 5.84 -2.03
C ASN A 104 5.88 5.22 -3.31
N GLN A 105 7.06 5.68 -3.70
CA GLN A 105 7.75 5.27 -4.95
C GLN A 105 7.99 3.77 -5.02
N GLU A 106 8.40 3.14 -3.91
CA GLU A 106 8.65 1.71 -3.84
C GLU A 106 7.39 0.89 -4.18
N PHE A 107 6.22 1.29 -3.65
CA PHE A 107 4.96 0.65 -4.01
C PHE A 107 4.55 0.92 -5.46
N VAL A 108 4.70 2.17 -5.93
CA VAL A 108 4.34 2.56 -7.29
C VAL A 108 5.15 1.76 -8.31
N GLU A 109 6.46 1.64 -8.12
CA GLU A 109 7.35 0.92 -9.04
C GLU A 109 7.21 -0.60 -8.91
N ASN A 110 7.17 -1.15 -7.70
CA ASN A 110 7.21 -2.60 -7.49
C ASN A 110 5.83 -3.29 -7.47
N VAL A 111 4.73 -2.54 -7.33
CA VAL A 111 3.39 -3.13 -7.18
C VAL A 111 2.41 -2.64 -8.25
N LEU A 112 2.44 -1.36 -8.63
CA LEU A 112 1.59 -0.81 -9.70
C LEU A 112 2.21 -1.00 -11.09
N PHE A 113 3.53 -0.83 -11.25
CA PHE A 113 4.23 -0.94 -12.54
C PHE A 113 5.04 -2.22 -12.75
N ALA A 114 5.19 -3.07 -11.72
CA ALA A 114 5.82 -4.36 -11.92
C ALA A 114 5.04 -5.16 -12.99
N PRO A 115 5.71 -5.67 -14.04
CA PRO A 115 5.08 -6.51 -15.03
C PRO A 115 4.66 -7.82 -14.35
N ARG A 116 3.45 -7.85 -13.79
CA ARG A 116 2.84 -9.09 -13.33
C ARG A 116 2.68 -9.95 -14.58
N LYS A 117 3.59 -10.90 -14.77
CA LYS A 117 3.35 -12.08 -15.61
C LYS A 117 2.17 -12.82 -14.96
N LEU A 118 0.95 -12.36 -15.26
CA LEU A 118 -0.29 -13.08 -15.02
C LEU A 118 -0.23 -14.34 -15.87
N SER A 119 0.47 -15.37 -15.38
CA SER A 119 0.39 -16.68 -15.99
C SER A 119 -1.07 -17.13 -15.87
N ARG A 120 -1.59 -17.74 -16.94
CA ARG A 120 -2.97 -18.24 -16.97
C ARG A 120 -3.27 -19.18 -15.79
N ALA A 121 -2.24 -19.86 -15.28
CA ALA A 121 -2.31 -20.71 -14.11
C ALA A 121 -2.56 -19.92 -12.81
N LEU A 122 -1.89 -18.78 -12.62
CA LEU A 122 -2.07 -17.93 -11.44
C LEU A 122 -3.47 -17.31 -11.41
N VAL A 123 -3.94 -16.80 -12.56
CA VAL A 123 -5.31 -16.27 -12.70
C VAL A 123 -6.34 -17.35 -12.40
N ALA A 124 -6.15 -18.57 -12.91
CA ALA A 124 -7.07 -19.67 -12.65
C ALA A 124 -7.07 -20.11 -11.17
N ALA A 125 -5.92 -20.12 -10.51
CA ALA A 125 -5.81 -20.48 -9.10
C ALA A 125 -6.51 -19.43 -8.20
N THR A 126 -6.22 -18.15 -8.42
CA THR A 126 -6.79 -17.06 -7.61
C THR A 126 -8.30 -16.88 -7.86
N SER A 127 -8.75 -16.97 -9.11
CA SER A 127 -10.20 -16.92 -9.42
C SER A 127 -10.96 -18.09 -8.82
N ARG A 128 -10.37 -19.29 -8.77
CA ARG A 128 -10.99 -20.45 -8.11
C ARG A 128 -11.08 -20.27 -6.60
N MET A 129 -10.07 -19.68 -5.96
CA MET A 129 -10.11 -19.39 -4.52
C MET A 129 -11.20 -18.37 -4.20
N ALA A 130 -11.24 -17.22 -4.91
CA ALA A 130 -12.24 -16.19 -4.68
C ALA A 130 -13.69 -16.69 -4.95
N LEU A 131 -13.89 -17.49 -6.00
CA LEU A 131 -15.19 -18.11 -6.27
C LEU A 131 -15.54 -19.19 -5.25
N GLY A 132 -14.55 -19.92 -4.72
CA GLY A 132 -14.75 -20.90 -3.65
C GLY A 132 -15.27 -20.25 -2.37
N GLU A 133 -14.68 -19.13 -1.96
CA GLU A 133 -15.13 -18.38 -0.78
C GLU A 133 -16.55 -17.83 -0.94
N MET A 134 -16.88 -17.26 -2.10
CA MET A 134 -18.22 -16.74 -2.37
C MET A 134 -19.30 -17.84 -2.42
N LEU A 135 -18.91 -19.07 -2.77
CA LEU A 135 -19.81 -20.23 -2.86
C LEU A 135 -19.76 -21.13 -1.61
N GLY A 136 -19.01 -20.75 -0.57
CA GLY A 136 -18.88 -21.52 0.67
C GLY A 136 -18.14 -22.85 0.50
N LYS A 137 -17.37 -23.03 -0.57
CA LYS A 137 -16.53 -24.21 -0.78
C LYS A 137 -15.09 -23.88 -0.39
N GLN A 138 -14.63 -24.43 0.73
CA GLN A 138 -13.19 -24.39 1.03
C GLN A 138 -12.42 -25.19 -0.04
N PRO A 139 -11.23 -24.72 -0.46
CA PRO A 139 -10.42 -25.46 -1.41
C PRO A 139 -10.06 -26.81 -0.79
N GLU A 140 -10.37 -27.89 -1.48
CA GLU A 140 -9.86 -29.20 -1.10
C GLU A 140 -8.33 -29.13 -1.19
N VAL A 141 -7.68 -29.06 -0.02
CA VAL A 141 -6.27 -29.34 0.12
C VAL A 141 -6.12 -30.79 -0.29
N GLY A 142 -5.77 -31.02 -1.55
CA GLY A 142 -5.30 -32.31 -2.04
C GLY A 142 -3.98 -32.64 -1.36
N LEU A 143 -4.08 -33.11 -0.11
CA LEU A 143 -3.09 -33.97 0.52
C LEU A 143 -2.99 -35.22 -0.33
N GLN A 144 -1.95 -35.33 -1.13
CA GLN A 144 -1.40 -36.63 -1.49
C GLN A 144 0.05 -36.67 -0.99
N HIS A 145 0.17 -37.09 0.26
CA HIS A 145 1.35 -37.78 0.75
C HIS A 145 1.40 -39.17 0.10
N GLN A 146 2.56 -39.47 -0.49
CA GLN A 146 3.29 -40.75 -0.53
C GLN A 146 2.52 -42.08 -0.64
N GLU A 147 2.91 -42.85 -1.67
CA GLU A 147 3.34 -44.27 -1.61
C GLU A 147 4.14 -44.50 -2.92
N SER A 148 5.48 -44.49 -2.91
CA SER A 148 6.41 -45.59 -2.62
C SER A 148 6.29 -46.83 -3.55
N VAL A 149 7.45 -47.25 -4.06
CA VAL A 149 7.90 -48.64 -4.35
C VAL A 149 7.98 -49.10 -5.83
N VAL A 150 9.25 -49.41 -6.18
CA VAL A 150 9.88 -50.12 -7.33
C VAL A 150 9.98 -49.38 -8.66
#